data_AF-A0A7Y4ZPY4-F1
#
_entry.id   AF-A0A7Y4ZPY4-F1
#
_cell.length_a   1.000
_cell.length_b   1.000
_cell.length_c   1.000
_cell.angle_alpha   90.00
_cell.angle_beta   90.00
_cell.angle_gamma   90.00
#
_symmetry.space_group_name_H-M   'P 1'
#
loop_
_entity.id
_entity.type
_entity.pdbx_description
1 polymer ?
#
loop_
_entity_poly.entity_id
_entity_poly.type
_entity_poly.pdbx_seq_one_letter_code
_entity_poly.pdbx_strand_id
1 'polypeptide(L)' 'MLAYGSVSSASADEQPRMRTALAALQAAKANLEAATPDKGGHRAKALQATREALEETQKGIAFDNQHESKDEKKDEGKK' A
#
# COMPACT_ATOMS: atom_id res chain seq x y z
N MET A 1 -32.98 5.62 25.65
CA MET A 1 -31.67 6.10 25.21
C MET A 1 -31.05 5.04 24.30
N LEU A 2 -30.92 5.31 23.00
CA LEU A 2 -30.24 4.42 22.06
C LEU A 2 -28.80 4.90 21.93
N ALA A 3 -27.84 4.09 22.36
CA ALA A 3 -26.42 4.34 22.18
C ALA A 3 -26.07 4.07 20.72
N TYR A 4 -25.65 5.12 20.00
CA TYR A 4 -25.07 4.99 18.67
C TYR A 4 -23.70 4.31 18.80
N GLY A 5 -23.55 3.16 18.13
CA GLY A 5 -22.29 2.44 18.05
C GLY A 5 -21.21 3.28 17.38
N SER A 6 -20.05 3.34 18.01
CA SER A 6 -18.84 3.98 17.51
C SER A 6 -18.45 3.39 16.16
N VAL A 7 -18.48 4.20 15.10
CA VAL A 7 -18.02 3.81 13.77
C VAL A 7 -16.50 3.92 13.74
N SER A 8 -15.79 2.89 14.23
CA SER A 8 -14.34 2.80 14.06
C SER A 8 -14.04 2.18 12.70
N SER A 9 -13.94 3.01 11.67
CA SER A 9 -13.38 2.62 10.38
C SER A 9 -12.60 3.79 9.77
N ALA A 10 -11.65 4.33 10.55
CA ALA A 10 -10.69 5.31 10.06
C ALA A 10 -9.39 4.66 9.52
N SER A 11 -9.23 3.34 9.58
CA SER A 11 -7.96 2.66 9.22
C SER A 11 -7.74 2.44 7.70
N ALA A 12 -8.30 3.28 6.83
CA ALA A 12 -8.17 3.09 5.38
C ALA A 12 -7.71 4.33 4.60
N ASP A 13 -7.71 5.51 5.22
CA ASP A 13 -7.49 6.79 4.53
C ASP A 13 -6.13 7.46 4.84
N GLU A 14 -5.27 6.87 5.67
CA GLU A 14 -4.01 7.51 6.09
C GLU A 14 -2.87 7.39 5.05
N GLN A 15 -3.05 6.62 3.97
CA GLN A 15 -2.03 6.46 2.92
C GLN A 15 -2.56 6.52 1.47
N PRO A 16 -3.26 7.59 1.05
CA PRO A 16 -3.83 7.67 -0.29
C PRO A 16 -2.75 7.63 -1.39
N ARG A 17 -1.55 8.15 -1.11
CA ARG A 17 -0.43 8.16 -2.06
C ARG A 17 0.17 6.77 -2.27
N MET A 18 0.38 5.99 -1.21
CA MET A 18 0.95 4.64 -1.32
C MET A 18 -0.01 3.69 -2.03
N ARG A 19 -1.31 3.78 -1.74
CA ARG A 19 -2.35 3.01 -2.47
C ARG A 19 -2.42 3.39 -3.94
N THR A 20 -2.32 4.69 -4.25
CA THR A 20 -2.26 5.17 -5.64
C THR A 20 -1.01 4.66 -6.36
N ALA A 21 0.16 4.69 -5.70
CA ALA A 21 1.40 4.16 -6.26
C ALA A 21 1.28 2.65 -6.55
N LEU A 22 0.68 1.88 -5.63
CA LEU A 22 0.44 0.45 -5.80
C LEU A 22 -0.44 0.15 -7.02
N ALA A 23 -1.54 0.89 -7.19
CA ALA A 23 -2.41 0.75 -8.37
C ALA A 23 -1.68 1.10 -9.67
N ALA A 24 -0.89 2.18 -9.68
CA ALA A 24 -0.11 2.57 -10.85
C ALA A 24 0.94 1.51 -11.23
N LEU A 25 1.63 0.92 -10.25
CA LEU A 25 2.60 -0.15 -10.47
C LEU A 25 1.94 -1.43 -11.01
N GLN A 26 0.74 -1.79 -10.54
CA GLN A 26 -0.01 -2.93 -11.08
C GLN A 26 -0.40 -2.71 -12.55
N ALA A 27 -0.85 -1.51 -12.90
CA ALA A 27 -1.16 -1.16 -14.28
C ALA A 27 0.10 -1.19 -15.16
N ALA A 28 1.22 -0.66 -14.67
CA ALA A 28 2.51 -0.71 -15.37
C ALA A 28 2.97 -2.15 -15.63
N LYS A 29 2.86 -3.03 -14.62
CA LYS A 29 3.16 -4.46 -14.76
C LYS A 29 2.32 -5.11 -15.86
N ALA A 30 1.00 -4.90 -15.84
CA ALA A 30 0.09 -5.47 -16.84
C ALA A 30 0.46 -5.01 -18.27
N ASN A 31 0.78 -3.73 -18.44
CA ASN A 31 1.23 -3.19 -19.73
C ASN A 31 2.56 -3.80 -20.20
N LEU A 32 3.51 -4.01 -19.28
CA LEU A 32 4.80 -4.65 -19.60
C LEU A 32 4.64 -6.14 -19.94
N GLU A 33 3.72 -6.85 -19.27
CA GLU A 33 3.41 -8.26 -19.56
C GLU A 33 2.74 -8.41 -20.93
N ALA A 34 1.82 -7.50 -21.28
CA ALA A 34 1.15 -7.46 -22.57
C ALA A 34 2.03 -6.99 -23.74
N ALA A 35 3.14 -6.30 -23.45
CA ALA A 35 4.04 -5.80 -24.48
C ALA A 35 4.82 -6.93 -25.19
N THR A 36 4.76 -6.95 -26.52
CA THR A 36 5.67 -7.68 -27.41
C THR A 36 6.36 -6.70 -28.36
N PRO A 37 7.65 -6.84 -28.75
CA PRO A 37 8.75 -7.71 -28.26
C PRO A 37 9.53 -7.11 -27.08
N ASP A 38 10.50 -7.87 -26.51
CA ASP A 38 11.32 -7.53 -25.33
C ASP A 38 12.22 -6.27 -25.48
N LYS A 39 12.11 -5.55 -26.60
CA LYS A 39 12.85 -4.31 -26.94
C LYS A 39 14.34 -4.37 -26.54
N GLY A 40 15.00 -5.48 -26.84
CA GLY A 40 16.42 -5.70 -26.48
C GLY A 40 16.67 -6.07 -25.01
N GLY A 41 15.70 -6.69 -24.33
CA GLY A 41 15.82 -7.08 -22.90
C GLY A 41 15.27 -6.03 -21.94
N HIS A 42 14.90 -4.85 -22.42
CA HIS A 42 14.44 -3.75 -21.59
C HIS A 42 13.06 -4.02 -20.98
N ARG A 43 12.18 -4.73 -21.68
CA ARG A 43 10.85 -5.06 -21.14
C ARG A 43 10.99 -5.99 -19.94
N ALA A 44 11.79 -7.05 -20.05
CA ALA A 44 12.06 -7.97 -18.96
C ALA A 44 12.68 -7.25 -17.74
N LYS A 45 13.67 -6.37 -17.97
CA LYS A 45 14.28 -5.54 -16.90
C LYS A 45 13.27 -4.61 -16.24
N ALA A 46 12.44 -3.92 -17.02
CA ALA A 46 11.39 -3.05 -16.49
C ALA A 46 10.35 -3.84 -15.69
N LEU A 47 9.98 -5.04 -16.15
CA LEU A 47 9.04 -5.91 -15.45
C LEU A 47 9.59 -6.40 -14.12
N GLN A 48 10.88 -6.73 -14.05
CA GLN A 48 11.54 -7.07 -12.79
C GLN A 48 11.52 -5.89 -11.81
N ALA A 49 12.00 -4.72 -12.24
CA ALA A 49 12.01 -3.53 -11.38
C ALA A 49 10.61 -3.15 -10.88
N THR A 50 9.58 -3.32 -11.72
CA THR A 50 8.18 -3.05 -11.33
C THR A 50 7.69 -4.04 -10.26
N ARG A 51 8.12 -5.30 -10.31
CA ARG A 51 7.76 -6.31 -9.28
C ARG A 51 8.43 -5.98 -7.95
N GLU A 52 9.71 -5.63 -7.96
CA GLU A 52 10.44 -5.21 -6.76
C GLU A 52 9.78 -3.98 -6.11
N ALA A 53 9.41 -2.97 -6.92
CA ALA A 53 8.72 -1.79 -6.43
C ALA A 53 7.32 -2.10 -5.84
N LEU A 54 6.58 -3.07 -6.41
CA LEU A 54 5.31 -3.53 -5.85
C LEU A 54 5.49 -4.14 -4.47
N GLU A 55 6.49 -4.99 -4.30
CA GLU A 55 6.78 -5.64 -3.02
C GLU A 55 7.15 -4.61 -1.94
N GLU A 56 8.03 -3.66 -2.25
CA GLU A 56 8.40 -2.62 -1.29
C GLU A 56 7.24 -1.68 -0.95
N THR A 57 6.39 -1.34 -1.93
CA THR A 57 5.18 -0.53 -1.67
C THR A 57 4.21 -1.26 -0.75
N GLN A 58 4.01 -2.58 -0.95
CA GLN A 58 3.17 -3.40 -0.07
C GLN A 58 3.75 -3.48 1.35
N LYS A 59 5.07 -3.65 1.49
CA LYS A 59 5.74 -3.63 2.80
C LYS A 59 5.59 -2.29 3.50
N GLY A 60 5.76 -1.17 2.77
CA GLY A 60 5.57 0.17 3.32
C GLY A 60 4.14 0.41 3.82
N ILE A 61 3.13 -0.03 3.06
CA ILE A 61 1.73 0.02 3.51
C ILE A 61 1.54 -0.85 4.76
N ALA A 62 2.08 -2.07 4.78
CA ALA A 62 1.95 -2.98 5.90
C ALA A 62 2.68 -2.50 7.17
N PHE A 63 3.77 -1.75 7.03
CA PHE A 63 4.53 -1.16 8.14
C PHE A 63 3.73 -0.05 8.82
N ASP A 64 3.17 0.89 8.05
CA ASP A 64 2.38 2.01 8.60
C ASP A 64 1.11 1.49 9.29
N ASN A 65 0.38 0.56 8.67
CA ASN A 65 -0.78 -0.09 9.29
C ASN A 65 -0.47 -0.78 10.64
N GLN A 66 0.76 -1.28 10.81
CA GLN A 66 1.20 -1.93 12.06
C GLN A 66 1.71 -0.94 13.11
N HIS A 67 2.16 0.25 12.71
CA HIS A 67 2.64 1.28 13.62
C HIS A 67 1.51 2.13 14.20
N GLU A 68 0.45 2.41 13.43
CA GLU A 68 -0.75 3.12 13.93
C GLU A 68 -1.43 2.38 15.10
N SER A 69 -1.38 1.05 15.08
CA SER A 69 -1.93 0.19 16.15
C SER A 69 -1.24 0.32 17.51
N LYS A 70 -0.04 0.95 17.58
CA LYS A 70 0.78 1.01 18.81
C LYS A 70 0.74 2.37 19.52
N ASP A 71 0.36 3.43 18.83
CA ASP A 71 0.32 4.78 19.42
C ASP A 71 -0.96 5.04 20.24
N GLU A 72 -1.98 4.16 20.16
CA GLU A 72 -3.25 4.29 20.88
C GLU A 72 -3.21 3.77 22.35
N LYS A 73 -2.07 3.29 22.85
CA LYS A 73 -1.93 2.71 24.22
C LYS A 73 -1.10 3.54 25.21
N LYS A 74 -1.11 4.88 25.12
CA LYS A 74 -0.37 5.74 26.06
C LYS A 74 -1.15 6.84 26.79
N ASP A 75 -2.50 6.83 26.77
CA ASP A 75 -3.29 7.83 27.51
C ASP A 75 -4.30 7.27 28.52
N GLU A 76 -4.16 6.01 28.96
CA GLU A 76 -4.95 5.49 30.09
C GLU A 76 -4.05 5.22 31.30
N GLY A 77 -3.62 6.29 31.96
CA GLY A 77 -2.77 6.17 33.15
C GLY A 77 -2.60 7.43 33.98
N LYS A 78 -3.49 8.42 33.86
CA LYS A 78 -3.49 9.58 34.75
C LYS A 78 -4.89 9.92 35.22
N LYS A 79 -5.34 9.21 36.25
CA LYS A 79 -6.29 9.72 37.24
C LYS A 79 -5.89 9.20 38.62
#